data_AF-R9AGE8-F1
#
_entry.id   AF-R9AGE8-F1
#
_cell.length_a   1.000
_cell.length_b   1.000
_cell.length_c   1.000
_cell.angle_alpha   90.00
_cell.angle_beta   90.00
_cell.angle_gamma   90.00
#
_symmetry.space_group_name_H-M   'P 1'
#
loop_
_entity.id
_entity.type
_entity.pdbx_description
1 polymer ?
#
loop_
_entity_poly.entity_id
_entity_poly.type
_entity_poly.pdbx_seq_one_letter_code
_entity_poly.pdbx_strand_id
1 'polypeptide(L)'
;MADAVDNLFVTYHPTNKYINVSGLSLAYGNNYFNETLGAHSINVSMDAVQSRHGVSTSNEAIVGWNSLRNYELIDGMRKTFSGPVINLENHYETGHVPFKPELGVWNSSDVRRRLWNGFFAGSTGVIYGAVSAWQLYDSPWLLDKERLHIARQTSLNYIAF
;
A
#
# COMPACT_ATOMS: atom_id res chain seq x y z
N MET A 1 -4.10 -19.43 36.79
CA MET A 1 -4.39 -18.27 35.95
C MET A 1 -3.39 -18.33 34.82
N ALA A 2 -3.83 -18.65 33.60
CA ALA A 2 -2.95 -18.57 32.44
C ALA A 2 -2.94 -17.10 32.03
N ASP A 3 -1.77 -16.49 32.03
CA ASP A 3 -1.57 -15.09 31.71
C ASP A 3 -2.23 -14.76 30.37
N ALA A 4 -3.02 -13.68 30.36
CA ALA A 4 -3.48 -13.07 29.14
C ALA A 4 -2.25 -12.55 28.40
N VAL A 5 -1.69 -13.38 27.51
CA VAL A 5 -0.85 -12.88 26.43
C VAL A 5 -1.78 -11.95 25.65
N ASP A 6 -1.60 -10.64 25.81
CA ASP A 6 -2.32 -9.65 25.02
C ASP A 6 -2.30 -10.11 23.56
N ASN A 7 -3.47 -10.28 22.95
CA ASN A 7 -3.59 -10.69 21.54
C ASN A 7 -2.98 -9.57 20.67
N LEU A 8 -1.66 -9.61 20.46
CA LEU A 8 -0.93 -8.63 19.70
C LEU A 8 -1.45 -8.65 18.26
N PHE A 9 -1.94 -7.50 17.81
CA PHE A 9 -2.28 -7.32 16.41
C PHE A 9 -1.01 -7.10 15.59
N VAL A 10 -0.75 -7.99 14.63
CA VAL A 10 0.41 -7.91 13.73
C VAL A 10 -0.08 -7.75 12.30
N THR A 11 0.44 -6.76 11.60
CA THR A 11 0.29 -6.61 10.15
C THR A 11 1.63 -6.15 9.56
N TYR A 12 1.82 -6.37 8.26
CA TYR A 12 3.02 -5.97 7.54
C TYR A 12 2.64 -5.13 6.34
N HIS A 13 3.36 -4.04 6.11
CA HIS A 13 3.18 -3.20 4.95
C HIS A 13 4.22 -3.56 3.88
N PRO A 14 3.93 -4.49 2.95
CA PRO A 14 4.90 -4.87 1.93
C PRO A 14 5.10 -3.72 0.93
N THR A 15 6.29 -3.68 0.34
CA THR A 15 6.52 -2.84 -0.84
C THR A 15 5.74 -3.39 -2.04
N ASN A 16 5.52 -2.54 -3.04
CA ASN A 16 4.69 -2.86 -4.20
C ASN A 16 5.41 -3.65 -5.32
N LYS A 17 6.69 -3.97 -5.08
CA LYS A 17 7.58 -4.69 -6.01
C LYS A 17 8.14 -5.93 -5.32
N TYR A 18 8.40 -6.96 -6.09
CA TYR A 18 8.95 -8.21 -5.56
C TYR A 18 9.85 -8.89 -6.58
N ILE A 19 10.72 -9.76 -6.07
CA ILE A 19 11.69 -10.48 -6.88
C ILE A 19 10.96 -11.56 -7.68
N ASN A 20 11.16 -11.55 -8.98
CA ASN A 20 10.56 -12.47 -9.94
C ASN A 20 11.39 -13.76 -10.07
N VAL A 21 11.58 -14.48 -8.97
CA VAL A 21 12.29 -15.78 -8.98
C VAL A 21 11.27 -16.89 -8.78
N SER A 22 11.30 -17.87 -9.69
CA SER A 22 10.42 -19.04 -9.61
C SER A 22 10.53 -19.70 -8.24
N GLY A 23 9.37 -19.99 -7.63
CA GLY A 23 9.29 -20.60 -6.31
C GLY A 23 9.34 -19.62 -5.13
N LEU A 24 9.52 -18.31 -5.36
CA LEU A 24 9.31 -17.31 -4.32
C LEU A 24 7.85 -16.90 -4.23
N SER A 25 7.43 -16.68 -3.00
CA SER A 25 6.11 -16.20 -2.64
C SER A 25 5.84 -14.76 -3.12
N LEU A 26 4.57 -14.45 -3.39
CA LEU A 26 4.15 -13.08 -3.71
C LEU A 26 4.37 -12.16 -2.51
N ALA A 27 4.57 -10.86 -2.75
CA ALA A 27 4.76 -9.86 -1.70
C ALA A 27 3.47 -9.49 -0.93
N TYR A 28 2.85 -10.50 -0.34
CA TYR A 28 1.80 -10.38 0.67
C TYR A 28 2.43 -10.59 2.06
N GLY A 29 1.88 -9.96 3.08
CA GLY A 29 2.40 -10.08 4.44
C GLY A 29 2.33 -11.52 4.94
N ASN A 30 1.23 -12.22 4.71
CA ASN A 30 1.08 -13.61 5.11
C ASN A 30 2.17 -14.52 4.48
N ASN A 31 2.51 -14.29 3.22
CA ASN A 31 3.52 -15.07 2.51
C ASN A 31 4.92 -14.90 3.12
N TYR A 32 5.33 -13.66 3.45
CA TYR A 32 6.64 -13.41 4.06
C TYR A 32 6.77 -13.99 5.47
N PHE A 33 5.71 -13.96 6.29
CA PHE A 33 5.83 -14.37 7.69
C PHE A 33 5.44 -15.83 7.94
N ASN A 34 4.58 -16.42 7.09
CA ASN A 34 4.17 -17.81 7.25
C ASN A 34 5.18 -18.79 6.62
N GLU A 35 5.85 -18.43 5.53
CA GLU A 35 6.79 -19.33 4.84
C GLU A 35 8.23 -19.22 5.38
N THR A 36 8.65 -18.06 5.89
CA THR A 36 10.08 -17.79 6.18
C THR A 36 10.55 -18.27 7.56
N LEU A 37 9.66 -18.48 8.54
CA LEU A 37 10.06 -18.66 9.94
C LEU A 37 9.80 -20.03 10.56
N GLY A 38 9.19 -20.99 9.84
CA GLY A 38 8.97 -22.35 10.35
C GLY A 38 8.28 -22.35 11.74
N ALA A 39 8.99 -22.84 12.77
CA ALA A 39 8.52 -22.87 14.17
C ALA A 39 8.38 -21.48 14.84
N HIS A 40 8.83 -20.40 14.20
CA HIS A 40 8.69 -19.01 14.64
C HIS A 40 7.76 -18.18 13.74
N SER A 41 6.92 -18.83 12.94
CA SER A 41 5.93 -18.18 12.09
C SER A 41 5.03 -17.25 12.94
N ILE A 42 5.24 -15.95 12.77
CA ILE A 42 4.30 -14.95 13.28
C ILE A 42 3.18 -14.88 12.25
N ASN A 43 2.06 -15.55 12.54
CA ASN A 43 0.87 -15.38 11.73
C ASN A 43 0.43 -13.91 11.83
N VAL A 44 0.44 -13.20 10.71
CA VAL A 44 -0.16 -11.85 10.66
C VAL A 44 -1.63 -11.95 11.06
N SER A 45 -2.09 -11.01 11.88
CA SER A 45 -3.50 -10.89 12.25
C SER A 45 -4.36 -10.35 11.10
N MET A 46 -3.74 -9.56 10.21
CA MET A 46 -4.34 -9.03 8.99
C MET A 46 -3.29 -8.98 7.88
N ASP A 47 -3.62 -9.56 6.74
CA ASP A 47 -2.76 -9.50 5.56
C ASP A 47 -2.98 -8.19 4.79
N ALA A 48 -1.94 -7.71 4.13
CA ALA A 48 -1.93 -6.38 3.56
C ALA A 48 -1.06 -6.26 2.32
N VAL A 49 -1.40 -5.28 1.47
CA VAL A 49 -0.67 -4.94 0.26
C VAL A 49 -0.60 -3.42 0.04
N GLN A 50 0.45 -2.95 -0.62
CA GLN A 50 0.51 -1.61 -1.23
C GLN A 50 0.28 -1.75 -2.73
N SER A 51 -0.91 -1.35 -3.23
CA SER A 51 -1.18 -1.35 -4.67
C SER A 51 -0.46 -0.24 -5.42
N ARG A 52 -0.02 0.83 -4.73
CA ARG A 52 0.78 1.96 -5.25
C ARG A 52 0.02 2.99 -6.11
N HIS A 53 0.80 3.91 -6.68
CA HIS A 53 0.38 5.12 -7.40
C HIS A 53 0.55 5.06 -8.93
N GLY A 54 0.65 3.88 -9.54
CA GLY A 54 0.78 3.74 -11.00
C GLY A 54 1.08 2.31 -11.43
N VAL A 55 1.06 2.06 -12.75
CA VAL A 55 1.43 0.74 -13.27
C VAL A 55 2.93 0.58 -13.11
N SER A 56 3.34 -0.37 -12.27
CA SER A 56 4.76 -0.61 -12.05
C SER A 56 5.38 -1.24 -13.29
N THR A 57 6.55 -0.74 -13.69
CA THR A 57 7.36 -1.44 -14.68
C THR A 57 7.89 -2.73 -14.07
N SER A 58 7.64 -3.84 -14.75
CA SER A 58 8.21 -5.15 -14.43
C SER A 58 9.36 -5.44 -15.40
N ASN A 59 10.38 -6.15 -14.92
CA ASN A 59 11.42 -6.75 -15.74
C ASN A 59 11.57 -8.22 -15.36
N GLU A 60 12.55 -8.90 -15.96
CA GLU A 60 12.80 -10.33 -15.72
C GLU A 60 13.06 -10.67 -14.24
N ALA A 61 13.63 -9.74 -13.46
CA ALA A 61 14.04 -9.94 -12.08
C ALA A 61 13.10 -9.31 -11.03
N ILE A 62 12.33 -8.27 -11.39
CA ILE A 62 11.48 -7.50 -10.49
C ILE A 62 10.11 -7.33 -11.13
N VAL A 63 9.07 -7.85 -10.48
CA VAL A 63 7.67 -7.61 -10.86
C VAL A 63 7.09 -6.51 -9.98
N GLY A 64 6.21 -5.69 -10.54
CA GLY A 64 5.34 -4.83 -9.75
C GLY A 64 3.87 -5.00 -10.10
N TRP A 65 3.01 -4.59 -9.17
CA TRP A 65 1.57 -4.71 -9.33
C TRP A 65 1.02 -3.77 -10.41
N ASN A 66 -0.04 -4.23 -11.08
CA ASN A 66 -0.93 -3.34 -11.81
C ASN A 66 -1.89 -2.66 -10.83
N SER A 67 -1.52 -1.47 -10.38
CA SER A 67 -2.31 -0.69 -9.42
C SER A 67 -3.72 -0.33 -9.88
N LEU A 68 -3.98 -0.34 -11.20
CA LEU A 68 -5.33 -0.16 -11.75
C LEU A 68 -6.24 -1.36 -11.50
N ARG A 69 -5.66 -2.49 -11.05
CA ARG A 69 -6.36 -3.73 -10.76
C ARG A 69 -6.10 -4.19 -9.33
N ASN A 70 -6.12 -3.24 -8.39
CA ASN A 70 -5.92 -3.52 -6.97
C ASN A 70 -6.89 -4.57 -6.40
N TYR A 71 -8.06 -4.79 -7.03
CA TYR A 71 -8.98 -5.87 -6.69
C TYR A 71 -8.39 -7.28 -6.93
N GLU A 72 -7.51 -7.46 -7.92
CA GLU A 72 -6.82 -8.74 -8.16
C GLU A 72 -5.86 -9.07 -7.01
N LEU A 73 -5.28 -8.05 -6.37
CA LEU A 73 -4.40 -8.22 -5.21
C LEU A 73 -5.20 -8.65 -3.97
N ILE A 74 -6.37 -8.04 -3.75
CA ILE A 74 -7.28 -8.42 -2.67
C ILE A 74 -7.77 -9.86 -2.87
N ASP A 75 -8.25 -10.20 -4.06
CA ASP A 75 -8.69 -11.56 -4.40
C ASP A 75 -7.55 -12.58 -4.23
N GLY A 76 -6.32 -12.23 -4.63
CA GLY A 76 -5.12 -13.04 -4.42
C GLY A 76 -4.86 -13.34 -2.94
N MET A 77 -4.84 -12.31 -2.07
CA MET A 77 -4.67 -12.49 -0.63
C MET A 77 -5.81 -13.32 -0.03
N ARG A 78 -7.07 -13.10 -0.43
CA ARG A 78 -8.23 -13.87 0.07
C ARG A 78 -8.17 -15.36 -0.27
N LYS A 79 -7.46 -15.74 -1.34
CA LYS A 79 -7.27 -17.15 -1.72
C LYS A 79 -6.24 -17.86 -0.85
N THR A 80 -5.29 -17.14 -0.26
CA THR A 80 -4.18 -17.71 0.51
C THR A 80 -4.23 -17.37 2.00
N PHE A 81 -5.07 -16.42 2.42
CA PHE A 81 -5.26 -15.99 3.80
C PHE A 81 -6.74 -15.99 4.20
N SER A 82 -7.06 -16.71 5.28
CA SER A 82 -8.42 -16.83 5.79
C SER A 82 -8.86 -15.60 6.61
N GLY A 83 -7.92 -14.87 7.19
CA GLY A 83 -8.16 -13.68 8.01
C GLY A 83 -8.46 -12.40 7.19
N PRO A 84 -8.59 -11.24 7.86
CA PRO A 84 -8.87 -9.97 7.19
C PRO A 84 -7.74 -9.56 6.25
N VAL A 85 -8.09 -8.93 5.12
CA VAL A 85 -7.11 -8.42 4.14
C VAL A 85 -7.36 -6.95 3.83
N ILE A 86 -6.32 -6.16 3.59
CA ILE A 86 -6.46 -4.75 3.27
C ILE A 86 -5.43 -4.22 2.25
N ASN A 87 -5.85 -3.26 1.43
CA ASN A 87 -4.92 -2.44 0.64
C ASN A 87 -4.53 -1.22 1.48
N LEU A 88 -3.32 -1.20 2.01
CA LEU A 88 -2.84 -0.16 2.92
C LEU A 88 -2.48 1.13 2.19
N GLU A 89 -2.08 1.04 0.93
CA GLU A 89 -1.63 2.21 0.18
C GLU A 89 -2.04 2.10 -1.30
N ASN A 90 -3.20 2.72 -1.55
CA ASN A 90 -3.77 2.93 -2.88
C ASN A 90 -3.27 4.26 -3.49
N HIS A 91 -3.84 4.69 -4.62
CA HIS A 91 -3.56 6.00 -5.19
C HIS A 91 -3.81 7.14 -4.18
N TYR A 92 -2.87 8.08 -4.06
CA TYR A 92 -3.04 9.30 -3.30
C TYR A 92 -3.72 10.35 -4.15
N GLU A 93 -4.82 10.90 -3.64
CA GLU A 93 -5.49 12.01 -4.31
C GLU A 93 -4.54 13.19 -4.47
N THR A 94 -4.62 13.84 -5.64
CA THR A 94 -3.70 14.88 -6.13
C THR A 94 -2.26 14.42 -6.38
N GLY A 95 -1.91 13.17 -6.09
CA GLY A 95 -0.58 12.63 -6.35
C GLY A 95 -0.33 12.41 -7.83
N HIS A 96 0.88 12.75 -8.30
CA HIS A 96 1.23 12.52 -9.68
C HIS A 96 1.25 11.02 -9.99
N VAL A 97 0.88 10.65 -11.21
CA VAL A 97 0.90 9.24 -11.66
C VAL A 97 2.34 8.85 -12.00
N PRO A 98 2.79 7.64 -11.63
CA PRO A 98 3.48 7.34 -10.36
C PRO A 98 4.60 8.34 -9.98
N PHE A 99 4.20 9.46 -9.38
CA PHE A 99 5.06 10.57 -8.95
C PHE A 99 5.88 11.22 -10.07
N LYS A 100 5.31 11.25 -11.28
CA LYS A 100 5.88 11.91 -12.44
C LYS A 100 5.01 13.10 -12.84
N PRO A 101 5.46 14.36 -12.59
CA PRO A 101 4.67 15.56 -12.85
C PRO A 101 4.06 15.62 -14.26
N GLU A 102 4.78 15.10 -15.25
CA GLU A 102 4.38 15.08 -16.66
C GLU A 102 3.20 14.16 -16.97
N LEU A 103 2.82 13.24 -16.07
CA LEU A 103 1.74 12.26 -16.27
C LEU A 103 0.42 12.66 -15.63
N GLY A 104 0.32 13.89 -15.10
CA GLY A 104 -0.88 14.37 -14.41
C GLY A 104 -1.05 13.74 -13.02
N VAL A 105 -2.23 13.94 -12.42
CA VAL A 105 -2.54 13.56 -11.02
C VAL A 105 -3.71 12.59 -10.92
N TRP A 106 -3.72 11.76 -9.88
CA TRP A 106 -4.89 11.00 -9.46
C TRP A 106 -5.97 11.94 -8.93
N ASN A 107 -7.11 11.99 -9.61
CA ASN A 107 -8.26 12.76 -9.14
C ASN A 107 -9.14 11.93 -8.18
N SER A 108 -10.12 12.59 -7.57
CA SER A 108 -11.04 11.96 -6.60
C SER A 108 -11.82 10.77 -7.18
N SER A 109 -12.15 10.80 -8.48
CA SER A 109 -12.85 9.69 -9.15
C SER A 109 -11.95 8.46 -9.31
N ASP A 110 -10.69 8.67 -9.68
CA ASP A 110 -9.71 7.58 -9.77
C ASP A 110 -9.50 6.91 -8.42
N VAL A 111 -9.35 7.70 -7.36
CA VAL A 111 -9.18 7.20 -5.99
C VAL A 111 -10.41 6.42 -5.55
N ARG A 112 -11.63 7.00 -5.63
CA ARG A 112 -12.87 6.31 -5.25
C ARG A 112 -13.06 4.99 -5.99
N ARG A 113 -12.83 4.98 -7.31
CA ARG A 113 -12.94 3.76 -8.11
C ARG A 113 -12.06 2.64 -7.56
N ARG A 114 -10.82 2.93 -7.15
CA ARG A 114 -9.92 1.91 -6.63
C ARG A 114 -10.22 1.53 -5.19
N LEU A 115 -10.66 2.46 -4.35
CA LEU A 115 -11.11 2.13 -2.99
C LEU A 115 -12.28 1.15 -3.05
N TRP A 116 -13.31 1.44 -3.86
CA TRP A 116 -14.48 0.57 -3.97
C TRP A 116 -14.18 -0.76 -4.66
N ASN A 117 -13.35 -0.78 -5.70
CA ASN A 117 -12.94 -2.04 -6.32
C ASN A 117 -12.24 -2.98 -5.32
N GLY A 118 -11.35 -2.46 -4.48
CA GLY A 118 -10.67 -3.25 -3.45
C GLY A 118 -11.62 -3.71 -2.34
N PHE A 119 -12.50 -2.81 -1.88
CA PHE A 119 -13.50 -3.14 -0.86
C PHE A 119 -14.44 -4.25 -1.32
N PHE A 120 -15.07 -4.10 -2.49
CA PHE A 120 -15.99 -5.09 -3.05
C PHE A 120 -15.32 -6.40 -3.46
N ALA A 121 -13.99 -6.42 -3.63
CA ALA A 121 -13.22 -7.65 -3.82
C ALA A 121 -13.00 -8.45 -2.52
N GLY A 122 -13.42 -7.92 -1.37
CA GLY A 122 -13.37 -8.64 -0.08
C GLY A 122 -12.37 -8.05 0.92
N SER A 123 -11.94 -6.80 0.74
CA SER A 123 -11.12 -6.13 1.73
C SER A 123 -11.93 -5.78 2.98
N THR A 124 -11.30 -5.85 4.15
CA THR A 124 -11.94 -5.55 5.44
C THR A 124 -12.21 -4.05 5.65
N GLY A 125 -11.75 -3.18 4.75
CA GLY A 125 -11.86 -1.73 4.88
C GLY A 125 -11.22 -1.00 3.71
N VAL A 126 -11.09 0.31 3.85
CA VAL A 126 -10.46 1.19 2.87
C VAL A 126 -9.47 2.11 3.57
N ILE A 127 -8.29 2.27 2.99
CA ILE A 127 -7.34 3.32 3.40
C ILE A 127 -7.32 4.38 2.29
N TYR A 128 -7.75 5.58 2.64
CA TYR A 128 -7.65 6.75 1.79
C TYR A 128 -6.34 7.47 2.07
N GLY A 129 -5.73 8.03 1.03
CA GLY A 129 -4.62 8.96 1.19
C GLY A 129 -4.70 10.10 0.19
N ALA A 130 -4.18 11.24 0.60
CA ALA A 130 -3.99 12.42 -0.20
C ALA A 130 -2.55 12.91 0.01
N VAL A 131 -1.91 13.45 -1.03
CA VAL A 131 -0.51 13.87 -0.90
C VAL A 131 -0.35 14.98 0.13
N SER A 132 -1.34 15.88 0.27
CA SER A 132 -1.34 16.93 1.31
C SER A 132 -1.34 16.34 2.72
N ALA A 133 -2.22 15.36 2.96
CA ALA A 133 -2.29 14.70 4.27
C ALA A 133 -1.04 13.87 4.57
N TRP A 134 -0.55 13.08 3.61
CA TRP A 134 0.60 12.19 3.81
C TRP A 134 1.91 12.96 4.04
N GLN A 135 2.16 14.04 3.29
CA GLN A 135 3.38 14.84 3.43
C GLN A 135 3.24 15.95 4.47
N LEU A 136 2.04 16.11 5.06
CA LEU A 136 1.69 17.23 5.92
C LEU A 136 1.99 18.59 5.25
N TYR A 137 1.94 18.64 3.92
CA TYR A 137 2.12 19.89 3.18
C TYR A 137 0.79 20.62 3.16
N ASP A 138 0.86 21.92 3.39
CA ASP A 138 -0.29 22.80 3.29
C ASP A 138 0.04 24.02 2.43
N SER A 139 -1.01 24.62 1.87
CA SER A 139 -0.93 25.89 1.18
C SER A 139 -0.38 26.96 2.13
N PRO A 140 0.60 27.79 1.70
CA PRO A 140 1.09 28.90 2.53
C PRO A 140 -0.02 29.81 3.05
N TRP A 141 -1.12 29.93 2.31
CA TRP A 141 -2.30 30.75 2.66
C TRP A 141 -3.15 30.16 3.80
N LEU A 142 -2.95 28.89 4.15
CA LEU A 142 -3.63 28.21 5.25
C LEU A 142 -2.79 28.15 6.53
N LEU A 143 -1.55 28.66 6.48
CA LEU A 143 -0.63 28.64 7.62
C LEU A 143 -0.68 29.93 8.43
N ASP A 144 -0.73 29.81 9.75
CA ASP A 144 -0.55 30.95 10.68
C ASP A 144 0.86 31.58 10.55
N LYS A 145 1.86 30.77 10.18
CA LYS A 145 3.26 31.22 10.01
C LYS A 145 3.88 30.58 8.78
N GLU A 146 4.35 31.42 7.86
CA GLU A 146 5.01 31.00 6.61
C GLU A 146 6.20 30.06 6.87
N ARG A 147 6.95 30.26 7.95
CA ARG A 147 8.09 29.38 8.33
C ARG A 147 7.70 27.92 8.62
N LEU A 148 6.42 27.62 8.77
CA LEU A 148 5.91 26.26 8.97
C LEU A 148 5.57 25.58 7.62
N HIS A 149 5.77 26.28 6.50
CA HIS A 149 5.47 25.73 5.20
C HIS A 149 6.39 24.55 4.86
N ILE A 150 5.76 23.41 4.66
CA ILE A 150 6.38 22.22 4.10
C ILE A 150 6.09 22.27 2.60
N ALA A 151 7.14 22.36 1.78
CA ALA A 151 6.99 22.33 0.34
C ALA A 151 6.49 20.94 -0.11
N ARG A 152 5.47 20.93 -0.97
CA ARG A 152 4.96 19.71 -1.59
C ARG A 152 6.08 19.01 -2.36
N GLN A 153 6.30 17.72 -2.09
CA GLN A 153 7.16 16.91 -2.95
C GLN A 153 6.34 16.38 -4.12
N THR A 154 6.74 16.74 -5.33
CA THR A 154 6.02 16.39 -6.57
C THR A 154 6.57 15.14 -7.25
N SER A 155 7.77 14.69 -6.87
CA SER A 155 8.44 13.48 -7.35
C SER A 155 9.16 12.74 -6.21
N LEU A 156 9.45 11.45 -6.42
CA LEU A 156 10.13 10.59 -5.44
C LEU A 156 11.67 10.73 -5.45
N ASN A 157 12.25 11.67 -6.20
CA ASN A 157 13.71 11.77 -6.37
C ASN A 157 14.49 12.04 -5.06
N TYR A 158 13.78 12.36 -3.97
CA TYR A 158 14.36 12.70 -2.66
C TYR A 158 13.84 11.84 -1.51
N ILE A 159 13.12 10.75 -1.80
CA ILE A 159 12.61 9.82 -0.77
C ILE A 159 13.45 8.54 -0.83
N ALA A 160 14.37 8.39 0.12
CA ALA A 160 14.96 7.10 0.42
C ALA A 160 13.91 6.24 1.14
N PHE A 161 13.63 5.05 0.62
CA PHE A 161 13.04 3.94 1.37
C PHE A 161 14.18 3.06 1.86
#